data_AF-A0AB39HSH5-F1
#
_entry.id   AF-A0AB39HSH5-F1
#
_cell.length_a   1.000
_cell.length_b   1.000
_cell.length_c   1.000
_cell.angle_alpha   90.00
_cell.angle_beta   90.00
_cell.angle_gamma   90.00
#
_symmetry.space_group_name_H-M   'P 1'
#
loop_
_entity.id
_entity.type
_entity.pdbx_description
1 polymer ?
#
loop_
_entity_poly.entity_id
_entity_poly.type
_entity_poly.pdbx_seq_one_letter_code
_entity_poly.pdbx_strand_id
1 'polypeptide(L)'
;MIVFRYLSREVLVTLSAVSAVLLVIIMSGRFIKYLAQAAQGVLDPGVLFLIMGYRLPGFLQLILPLGLFLGILLAYGRLYLESEMTVLSATGMSQQRLLGMTMAPAALVAVLVAWLSLGLAPQGVTQVAQIINQQDALTEFDTLVPGRFQTLRDGSRVTYTEQLSEDRGNLAGVFISEKRFSQDKTKERAPSVLVAEKGRQEIGADGNRYLILENGYRYDGNPGQADYRAIKYDTYGVLLPKPEVSEEITDREAIPTSELIGSDGRRERAELQWRLSLPLLVFVVTLLAVPLSRVNPRQGRFLKLLPAILLYMAYLTMLIAVRGALEKGKLPIGLGIWWVHGVFLLIGLGLMYWEPLRLKRAARRAEVAHG
;
A
#
# COMPACT_ATOMS: atom_id res chain seq x y z
N MET A 1 23.87 -6.79 -32.45
CA MET A 1 22.88 -7.59 -31.69
C MET A 1 23.46 -8.33 -30.48
N ILE A 2 24.74 -8.74 -30.48
CA ILE A 2 25.33 -9.50 -29.36
C ILE A 2 25.34 -8.71 -28.05
N VAL A 3 25.84 -7.46 -28.06
CA VAL A 3 25.86 -6.57 -26.88
C VAL A 3 24.47 -6.37 -26.28
N PHE A 4 23.45 -6.18 -27.12
CA PHE A 4 22.07 -6.03 -26.67
C PHE A 4 21.57 -7.26 -25.89
N ARG A 5 21.78 -8.47 -26.44
CA ARG A 5 21.39 -9.72 -25.79
C ARG A 5 22.17 -9.95 -24.50
N TYR A 6 23.47 -9.62 -24.51
CA TYR A 6 24.33 -9.74 -23.34
C TYR A 6 23.84 -8.84 -22.18
N LEU A 7 23.73 -7.53 -22.44
CA LEU A 7 23.28 -6.56 -21.43
C LEU A 7 21.85 -6.85 -20.95
N SER A 8 20.94 -7.23 -21.86
CA SER A 8 19.56 -7.55 -21.48
C SER A 8 19.50 -8.80 -20.61
N ARG A 9 20.28 -9.84 -20.93
CA ARG A 9 20.35 -11.06 -20.12
C ARG A 9 20.89 -10.79 -18.73
N GLU A 10 21.97 -10.02 -18.62
CA GLU A 10 22.57 -9.66 -17.33
C GLU A 10 21.62 -8.85 -16.47
N VAL A 11 20.94 -7.86 -17.05
CA VAL A 11 19.94 -7.06 -16.32
C VAL A 11 18.76 -7.92 -15.90
N LEU A 12 18.19 -8.76 -16.78
CA LEU A 12 17.02 -9.59 -16.47
C LEU A 12 17.32 -10.66 -15.43
N VAL A 13 18.48 -11.35 -15.53
CA VAL A 13 18.88 -12.36 -14.52
C VAL A 13 19.09 -11.71 -13.16
N THR A 14 19.77 -10.56 -13.12
CA THR A 14 20.00 -9.82 -11.87
C THR A 14 18.69 -9.27 -11.30
N LEU A 15 17.81 -8.73 -12.14
CA LEU A 15 16.44 -8.32 -11.78
C LEU A 15 15.68 -9.48 -11.12
N SER A 16 15.66 -10.65 -11.76
CA SER A 16 14.92 -11.81 -11.26
C SER A 16 15.45 -12.26 -9.90
N ALA A 17 16.79 -12.32 -9.73
CA ALA A 17 17.41 -12.69 -8.47
C ALA A 17 17.09 -11.69 -7.35
N VAL A 18 17.26 -10.38 -7.62
CA VAL A 18 16.95 -9.32 -6.64
C VAL A 18 15.46 -9.31 -6.30
N SER A 19 14.58 -9.42 -7.30
CA SER A 19 13.14 -9.45 -7.10
C SER A 19 12.70 -10.67 -6.28
N ALA A 20 13.32 -11.84 -6.49
CA ALA A 20 13.04 -13.04 -5.70
C ALA A 20 13.42 -12.85 -4.23
N VAL A 21 14.60 -12.28 -3.95
CA VAL A 21 15.04 -11.98 -2.58
C VAL A 21 14.09 -10.97 -1.92
N LEU A 22 13.76 -9.88 -2.62
CA LEU A 22 12.82 -8.87 -2.11
C LEU A 22 11.41 -9.46 -1.88
N LEU A 23 10.96 -10.35 -2.76
CA LEU A 23 9.68 -11.04 -2.61
C LEU A 23 9.67 -11.89 -1.34
N VAL A 24 10.71 -12.68 -1.08
CA VAL A 24 10.81 -13.46 0.15
C VAL A 24 10.78 -12.54 1.37
N ILE A 25 11.56 -11.46 1.38
CA ILE A 25 11.59 -10.51 2.51
C ILE A 25 10.21 -9.90 2.79
N ILE A 26 9.54 -9.40 1.74
CA ILE A 26 8.21 -8.76 1.89
C ILE A 26 7.14 -9.80 2.26
N MET A 27 7.16 -10.98 1.62
CA MET A 27 6.23 -12.06 1.93
C MET A 27 6.39 -12.55 3.35
N SER A 28 7.62 -12.73 3.85
CA SER A 28 7.86 -13.12 5.25
C SER A 28 7.33 -12.06 6.22
N GLY A 29 7.60 -10.77 5.97
CA GLY A 29 7.08 -9.70 6.84
C GLY A 29 5.55 -9.63 6.86
N ARG A 30 4.90 -9.82 5.71
CA ARG A 30 3.43 -9.83 5.60
C ARG A 30 2.81 -11.11 6.16
N PHE A 31 3.46 -12.25 5.97
CA PHE A 31 3.08 -13.52 6.56
C PHE A 31 3.09 -13.44 8.09
N ILE A 32 4.14 -12.87 8.69
CA ILE A 32 4.22 -12.67 10.15
C ILE A 32 3.05 -11.82 10.65
N LYS A 33 2.69 -10.74 9.92
CA LYS A 33 1.54 -9.90 10.29
C LYS A 33 0.21 -10.66 10.23
N TYR A 34 -0.07 -11.38 9.15
CA TYR A 34 -1.31 -12.16 9.05
C TYR A 34 -1.35 -13.31 10.05
N LEU A 35 -0.19 -13.93 10.34
CA LEU A 35 -0.09 -14.98 11.34
C LEU A 35 -0.37 -14.43 12.74
N ALA A 36 0.11 -13.22 13.04
CA ALA A 36 -0.21 -12.54 14.30
C ALA A 36 -1.72 -12.24 14.42
N GLN A 37 -2.37 -11.84 13.33
CA GLN A 37 -3.83 -11.65 13.30
C GLN A 37 -4.58 -12.97 13.51
N ALA A 38 -4.12 -14.06 12.90
CA ALA A 38 -4.70 -15.38 13.11
C ALA A 38 -4.52 -15.89 14.55
N ALA A 39 -3.34 -15.67 15.14
CA ALA A 39 -3.07 -16.00 16.54
C ALA A 39 -3.91 -15.19 17.54
N GLN A 40 -4.36 -13.99 17.14
CA GLN A 40 -5.30 -13.17 17.90
C GLN A 40 -6.78 -13.59 17.71
N GLY A 41 -7.04 -14.60 16.88
CA GLY A 41 -8.41 -15.05 16.56
C GLY A 41 -9.16 -14.16 15.58
N VAL A 42 -8.46 -13.23 14.91
CA VAL A 42 -9.05 -12.30 13.93
C VAL A 42 -9.19 -12.95 12.55
N LEU A 43 -8.34 -13.94 12.22
CA LEU A 43 -8.35 -14.63 10.94
C LEU A 43 -8.23 -16.14 11.14
N ASP A 44 -8.89 -16.92 10.29
CA ASP A 44 -8.71 -18.37 10.27
C ASP A 44 -7.28 -18.72 9.76
N PRO A 45 -6.47 -19.50 10.50
CA PRO A 45 -5.17 -19.98 10.02
C PRO A 45 -5.25 -20.72 8.67
N GLY A 46 -6.37 -21.38 8.36
CA GLY A 46 -6.58 -22.15 7.13
C GLY A 46 -6.56 -21.31 5.85
N VAL A 47 -6.95 -20.03 5.92
CA VAL A 47 -6.98 -19.15 4.73
C VAL A 47 -5.71 -18.34 4.53
N LEU A 48 -4.77 -18.40 5.47
CA LEU A 48 -3.61 -17.52 5.47
C LEU A 48 -2.76 -17.71 4.21
N PHE A 49 -2.55 -18.95 3.77
CA PHE A 49 -1.84 -19.24 2.52
C PHE A 49 -2.58 -18.72 1.27
N LEU A 50 -3.91 -18.79 1.26
CA LEU A 50 -4.74 -18.25 0.17
C LEU A 50 -4.64 -16.72 0.11
N ILE A 51 -4.73 -16.05 1.26
CA ILE A 51 -4.55 -14.58 1.35
C ILE A 51 -3.19 -14.17 0.81
N MET A 52 -2.13 -14.89 1.20
CA MET A 52 -0.77 -14.62 0.71
C MET A 52 -0.64 -14.82 -0.81
N GLY A 53 -1.26 -15.87 -1.35
CA GLY A 53 -1.31 -16.13 -2.79
C GLY A 53 -2.00 -15.00 -3.56
N TYR A 54 -3.18 -14.56 -3.10
CA TYR A 54 -3.91 -13.46 -3.73
C TYR A 54 -3.26 -12.08 -3.55
N ARG A 55 -2.47 -11.86 -2.49
CA ARG A 55 -1.70 -10.61 -2.32
C ARG A 55 -0.41 -10.56 -3.15
N LEU A 56 0.08 -11.70 -3.64
CA LEU A 56 1.34 -11.80 -4.38
C LEU A 56 1.44 -10.84 -5.58
N PRO A 57 0.42 -10.70 -6.46
CA PRO A 57 0.46 -9.74 -7.56
C PRO A 57 0.64 -8.29 -7.09
N GLY A 58 0.00 -7.93 -5.98
CA GLY A 58 0.09 -6.59 -5.38
C GLY A 58 1.48 -6.26 -4.82
N PHE A 59 2.21 -7.27 -4.32
CA PHE A 59 3.62 -7.10 -3.94
C PHE A 59 4.52 -7.02 -5.18
N LEU A 60 4.28 -7.89 -6.16
CA LEU A 60 5.12 -7.99 -7.35
C LEU A 60 5.09 -6.70 -8.20
N GLN A 61 3.95 -6.03 -8.30
CA GLN A 61 3.86 -4.73 -9.01
C GLN A 61 4.77 -3.63 -8.42
N LEU A 62 5.08 -3.67 -7.12
CA LEU A 62 5.97 -2.71 -6.45
C LEU A 62 7.43 -3.20 -6.39
N ILE A 63 7.62 -4.52 -6.33
CA ILE A 63 8.95 -5.14 -6.26
C ILE A 63 9.65 -5.10 -7.62
N LEU A 64 8.94 -5.35 -8.74
CA LEU A 64 9.56 -5.42 -10.06
C LEU A 64 10.27 -4.12 -10.49
N PRO A 65 9.70 -2.91 -10.31
CA PRO A 65 10.41 -1.68 -10.64
C PRO A 65 11.65 -1.45 -9.76
N LEU A 66 11.57 -1.76 -8.46
CA LEU A 66 12.72 -1.70 -7.56
C LEU A 66 13.79 -2.71 -7.95
N GLY A 67 13.38 -3.94 -8.24
CA GLY A 67 14.24 -5.01 -8.70
C GLY A 67 14.94 -4.66 -10.01
N LEU A 68 14.26 -3.97 -10.93
CA LEU A 68 14.86 -3.51 -12.18
C LEU A 68 15.88 -2.42 -11.90
N PHE A 69 15.52 -1.45 -11.06
CA PHE A 69 16.39 -0.36 -10.67
C PHE A 69 17.69 -0.87 -10.03
N LEU A 70 17.58 -1.73 -9.02
CA LEU A 70 18.73 -2.36 -8.38
C LEU A 70 19.46 -3.34 -9.30
N GLY A 71 18.73 -4.07 -10.13
CA GLY A 71 19.27 -5.00 -11.11
C GLY A 71 20.19 -4.31 -12.12
N ILE A 72 19.79 -3.15 -12.63
CA ILE A 72 20.62 -2.31 -13.51
C ILE A 72 21.85 -1.81 -12.76
N LEU A 73 21.70 -1.27 -11.54
CA LEU A 73 22.85 -0.78 -10.76
C LEU A 73 23.87 -1.88 -10.46
N LEU A 74 23.40 -3.07 -10.09
CA LEU A 74 24.25 -4.20 -9.72
C LEU A 74 24.90 -4.84 -10.94
N ALA A 75 24.15 -5.01 -12.04
CA ALA A 75 24.68 -5.57 -13.28
C ALA A 75 25.68 -4.59 -13.89
N TYR A 76 25.27 -3.36 -14.19
CA TYR A 76 26.17 -2.39 -14.81
C TYR A 76 27.33 -2.01 -13.89
N GLY A 77 27.09 -1.92 -12.57
CA GLY A 77 28.17 -1.72 -11.61
C GLY A 77 29.24 -2.83 -11.67
N ARG A 78 28.83 -4.09 -11.88
CA ARG A 78 29.77 -5.21 -12.13
C ARG A 78 30.54 -5.00 -13.43
N LEU A 79 29.85 -4.69 -14.53
CA LEU A 79 30.46 -4.45 -15.83
C LEU A 79 31.42 -3.24 -15.84
N TYR A 80 31.19 -2.22 -15.00
CA TYR A 80 32.12 -1.11 -14.80
C TYR A 80 33.37 -1.53 -14.02
N LEU A 81 33.23 -2.37 -12.99
CA LEU A 81 34.35 -2.87 -12.19
C LEU A 81 35.24 -3.83 -12.99
N GLU A 82 34.63 -4.69 -13.79
CA GLU A 82 35.31 -5.62 -14.71
C GLU A 82 35.84 -4.92 -15.97
N SER A 83 35.72 -3.59 -16.06
CA SER A 83 36.16 -2.75 -17.18
C SER A 83 35.50 -3.07 -18.54
N GLU A 84 34.48 -3.94 -18.61
CA GLU A 84 33.74 -4.24 -19.83
C GLU A 84 33.04 -3.00 -20.39
N MET A 85 32.41 -2.20 -19.52
CA MET A 85 31.72 -0.99 -19.92
C MET A 85 32.70 0.11 -20.38
N THR A 86 33.92 0.12 -19.84
CA THR A 86 35.01 1.00 -20.28
C THR A 86 35.44 0.66 -21.70
N VAL A 87 35.60 -0.63 -22.03
CA VAL A 87 35.93 -1.08 -23.40
C VAL A 87 34.79 -0.78 -24.38
N LEU A 88 33.53 -1.01 -23.97
CA LEU A 88 32.36 -0.68 -24.79
C LEU A 88 32.29 0.82 -25.11
N SER A 89 32.50 1.68 -24.12
CA SER A 89 32.50 3.13 -24.34
C SER A 89 33.69 3.60 -25.19
N ALA A 90 34.88 2.99 -25.03
CA ALA A 90 36.06 3.28 -25.85
C ALA A 90 35.89 2.90 -27.34
N THR A 91 35.05 1.90 -27.63
CA THR A 91 34.71 1.48 -29.00
C THR A 91 33.56 2.28 -29.62
N GLY A 92 33.14 3.38 -28.98
CA GLY A 92 32.14 4.32 -29.51
C GLY A 92 30.69 4.03 -29.06
N MET A 93 30.49 3.21 -28.03
CA MET A 93 29.15 3.06 -27.43
C MET A 93 28.79 4.30 -26.61
N SER A 94 27.85 5.09 -27.11
CA SER A 94 27.34 6.25 -26.38
C SER A 94 26.43 5.85 -25.22
N GLN A 95 26.37 6.70 -24.19
CA GLN A 95 25.46 6.51 -23.05
C GLN A 95 23.99 6.45 -23.50
N GLN A 96 23.61 7.20 -24.53
CA GLN A 96 22.25 7.16 -25.10
C GLN A 96 21.94 5.80 -25.74
N ARG A 97 22.92 5.21 -26.44
CA ARG A 97 22.77 3.88 -27.01
C ARG A 97 22.66 2.82 -25.91
N LEU A 98 23.42 2.96 -24.82
CA LEU A 98 23.27 2.12 -23.63
C LEU A 98 21.85 2.21 -23.07
N LEU A 99 21.36 3.42 -22.81
CA LEU A 99 19.99 3.65 -22.33
C LEU A 99 18.94 3.03 -23.27
N GLY A 100 19.07 3.22 -24.59
CA GLY A 100 18.17 2.63 -25.56
C GLY A 100 18.14 1.09 -25.49
N MET A 101 19.30 0.47 -25.29
CA MET A 101 19.38 -0.98 -25.09
C MET A 101 18.77 -1.42 -23.75
N THR A 102 18.96 -0.66 -22.67
CA THR A 102 18.33 -0.93 -21.36
C THR A 102 16.82 -0.70 -21.36
N MET A 103 16.33 0.18 -22.25
CA MET A 103 14.90 0.51 -22.31
C MET A 103 14.05 -0.65 -22.83
N ALA A 104 14.61 -1.55 -23.65
CA ALA A 104 13.88 -2.72 -24.14
C ALA A 104 13.51 -3.73 -23.02
N PRO A 105 14.44 -4.21 -22.16
CA PRO A 105 14.06 -5.03 -21.02
C PRO A 105 13.19 -4.24 -20.02
N ALA A 106 13.39 -2.92 -19.88
CA ALA A 106 12.50 -2.09 -19.06
C ALA A 106 11.07 -2.05 -19.60
N ALA A 107 10.88 -1.98 -20.92
CA ALA A 107 9.56 -2.04 -21.54
C ALA A 107 8.87 -3.38 -21.30
N LEU A 108 9.62 -4.50 -21.35
CA LEU A 108 9.10 -5.82 -20.99
C LEU A 108 8.61 -5.84 -19.53
N VAL A 109 9.42 -5.30 -18.61
CA VAL A 109 9.03 -5.20 -17.20
C VAL A 109 7.85 -4.25 -17.01
N ALA A 110 7.79 -3.14 -17.73
CA ALA A 110 6.69 -2.19 -17.66
C ALA A 110 5.36 -2.80 -18.13
N VAL A 111 5.38 -3.62 -19.20
CA VAL A 111 4.20 -4.38 -19.65
C VAL A 111 3.76 -5.39 -18.59
N LEU A 112 4.71 -6.11 -17.99
CA LEU A 112 4.41 -7.06 -16.91
C LEU A 112 3.80 -6.35 -15.69
N VAL A 113 4.37 -5.22 -15.28
CA VAL A 113 3.86 -4.38 -14.18
C VAL A 113 2.49 -3.80 -14.52
N ALA A 114 2.26 -3.38 -15.77
CA ALA A 114 0.95 -2.88 -16.21
C ALA A 114 -0.11 -3.97 -16.11
N TRP A 115 0.20 -5.18 -16.56
CA TRP A 115 -0.72 -6.31 -16.47
C TRP A 115 -1.02 -6.70 -15.01
N LEU A 116 0.01 -6.73 -14.16
CA LEU A 116 -0.15 -6.98 -12.73
C LEU A 116 -1.00 -5.89 -12.07
N SER A 117 -0.72 -4.61 -12.34
CA SER A 117 -1.36 -3.49 -11.65
C SER A 117 -2.80 -3.23 -12.10
N LEU A 118 -3.07 -3.34 -13.40
CA LEU A 118 -4.40 -3.07 -13.95
C LEU A 118 -5.32 -4.30 -13.90
N GLY A 119 -4.77 -5.51 -13.83
CA GLY A 119 -5.53 -6.77 -13.90
C GLY A 119 -5.46 -7.60 -12.62
N LEU A 120 -4.31 -8.23 -12.38
CA LEU A 120 -4.17 -9.27 -11.35
C LEU A 120 -4.22 -8.73 -9.91
N ALA A 121 -3.67 -7.55 -9.65
CA ALA A 121 -3.65 -6.97 -8.32
C ALA A 121 -5.07 -6.62 -7.82
N PRO A 122 -5.94 -5.93 -8.59
CA PRO A 122 -7.32 -5.72 -8.19
C PRO A 122 -8.08 -7.03 -7.91
N GLN A 123 -7.95 -8.03 -8.80
CA GLN A 123 -8.57 -9.34 -8.62
C GLN A 123 -8.06 -10.05 -7.34
N GLY A 124 -6.76 -9.97 -7.07
CA GLY A 124 -6.20 -10.51 -5.83
C GLY A 124 -6.81 -9.84 -4.60
N VAL A 125 -6.91 -8.51 -4.61
CA VAL A 125 -7.50 -7.77 -3.49
C VAL A 125 -9.00 -8.06 -3.33
N THR A 126 -9.78 -8.19 -4.41
CA THR A 126 -11.20 -8.56 -4.32
C THR A 126 -11.38 -9.93 -3.69
N GLN A 127 -10.57 -10.93 -4.05
CA GLN A 127 -10.67 -12.27 -3.47
C GLN A 127 -10.31 -12.26 -1.99
N VAL A 128 -9.27 -11.51 -1.60
CA VAL A 128 -8.94 -11.36 -0.17
C VAL A 128 -10.07 -10.67 0.57
N ALA A 129 -10.65 -9.61 0.01
CA ALA A 129 -11.78 -8.92 0.61
C ALA A 129 -13.00 -9.85 0.77
N GLN A 130 -13.29 -10.70 -0.22
CA GLN A 130 -14.35 -11.70 -0.10
C GLN A 130 -14.06 -12.75 0.98
N ILE A 131 -12.84 -13.26 1.06
CA ILE A 131 -12.44 -14.23 2.11
C ILE A 131 -12.60 -13.61 3.49
N ILE A 132 -12.12 -12.38 3.68
CA ILE A 132 -12.23 -11.67 4.95
C ILE A 132 -13.69 -11.35 5.26
N ASN A 133 -14.47 -10.84 4.31
CA ASN A 133 -15.89 -10.54 4.53
C ASN A 133 -16.72 -11.80 4.85
N GLN A 134 -16.35 -12.96 4.30
CA GLN A 134 -16.97 -14.24 4.64
C GLN A 134 -16.58 -14.72 6.04
N GLN A 135 -15.38 -14.38 6.53
CA GLN A 135 -14.93 -14.67 7.89
C GLN A 135 -15.48 -13.69 8.92
N ASP A 136 -15.48 -12.39 8.61
CA ASP A 136 -16.02 -11.29 9.43
C ASP A 136 -17.55 -11.27 9.45
N ALA A 137 -18.21 -12.16 8.68
CA ALA A 137 -19.59 -12.55 8.96
C ALA A 137 -19.72 -13.17 10.36
N LEU A 138 -18.59 -13.59 10.97
CA LEU A 138 -18.40 -13.82 12.39
C LEU A 138 -18.05 -12.46 13.06
N THR A 139 -19.04 -11.90 13.73
CA THR A 139 -19.09 -10.55 14.31
C THR A 139 -18.19 -10.36 15.54
N GLU A 140 -18.04 -9.12 16.04
CA GLU A 140 -17.52 -8.82 17.40
C GLU A 140 -18.17 -9.73 18.47
N PHE A 141 -19.46 -10.06 18.27
CA PHE A 141 -20.24 -11.01 19.05
C PHE A 141 -19.72 -12.44 19.04
N ASP A 142 -19.17 -12.91 17.92
CA ASP A 142 -18.57 -14.23 17.83
C ASP A 142 -17.26 -14.31 18.62
N THR A 143 -16.58 -13.16 18.81
CA THR A 143 -15.39 -13.05 19.67
C THR A 143 -15.69 -12.74 21.14
N LEU A 144 -16.94 -12.42 21.50
CA LEU A 144 -17.32 -12.17 22.90
C LEU A 144 -17.08 -13.44 23.73
N VAL A 145 -16.33 -13.27 24.81
CA VAL A 145 -16.07 -14.30 25.81
C VAL A 145 -16.84 -13.90 27.07
N PRO A 146 -17.78 -14.74 27.56
CA PRO A 146 -18.53 -14.42 28.77
C PRO A 146 -17.61 -14.20 29.97
N GLY A 147 -17.99 -13.25 30.82
CA GLY A 147 -17.24 -12.91 32.04
C GLY A 147 -15.99 -12.05 31.83
N ARG A 148 -15.76 -11.50 30.63
CA ARG A 148 -14.66 -10.55 30.36
C ARG A 148 -15.16 -9.26 29.72
N PHE A 149 -14.56 -8.15 30.09
CA PHE A 149 -14.76 -6.88 29.40
C PHE A 149 -13.95 -6.88 28.11
N GLN A 150 -14.62 -6.66 26.99
CA GLN A 150 -14.00 -6.54 25.68
C GLN A 150 -14.14 -5.10 25.17
N THR A 151 -13.05 -4.56 24.65
CA THR A 151 -13.00 -3.18 24.17
C THR A 151 -12.85 -3.15 22.66
N LEU A 152 -13.59 -2.26 22.00
CA LEU A 152 -13.38 -1.97 20.58
C LEU A 152 -11.97 -1.40 20.35
N ARG A 153 -11.40 -1.59 19.15
CA ARG A 153 -10.02 -1.18 18.82
C ARG A 153 -9.74 0.31 19.05
N ASP A 154 -10.75 1.16 18.90
CA ASP A 154 -10.67 2.60 19.10
C ASP A 154 -10.88 3.04 20.58
N GLY A 155 -11.16 2.09 21.48
CA GLY A 155 -11.47 2.35 22.89
C GLY A 155 -12.77 3.14 23.11
N SER A 156 -13.61 3.29 22.08
CA SER A 156 -14.86 4.05 22.15
C SER A 156 -15.98 3.24 22.78
N ARG A 157 -15.95 1.91 22.68
CA ARG A 157 -16.97 1.01 23.24
C ARG A 157 -16.32 -0.12 24.06
N VAL A 158 -16.95 -0.44 25.18
CA VAL A 158 -16.64 -1.62 26.01
C VAL A 158 -17.91 -2.45 26.14
N THR A 159 -17.84 -3.73 25.82
CA THR A 159 -18.94 -4.70 25.89
C THR A 159 -18.60 -5.80 26.89
N TYR A 160 -19.58 -6.17 27.71
CA TYR A 160 -19.51 -7.27 28.66
C TYR A 160 -20.82 -8.06 28.61
N THR A 161 -20.70 -9.38 28.77
CA THR A 161 -21.84 -10.29 28.93
C THR A 161 -21.50 -11.32 30.00
N GLU A 162 -22.46 -11.67 30.85
CA GLU A 162 -22.28 -12.71 31.87
C GLU A 162 -22.31 -14.10 31.25
N GLN A 163 -23.26 -14.34 30.34
CA GLN A 163 -23.44 -15.61 29.65
C GLN A 163 -23.69 -15.39 28.16
N LEU A 164 -23.31 -16.40 27.38
CA LEU A 164 -23.53 -16.50 25.94
C LEU A 164 -24.07 -17.91 25.67
N SER A 165 -25.13 -18.01 24.88
CA SER A 165 -25.70 -19.30 24.48
C SER A 165 -24.80 -20.06 23.50
N GLU A 166 -24.98 -21.37 23.35
CA GLU A 166 -24.16 -22.21 22.44
C GLU A 166 -24.26 -21.79 20.97
N ASP A 167 -25.43 -21.31 20.55
CA ASP A 167 -25.70 -20.74 19.23
C ASP A 167 -25.16 -19.30 19.07
N ARG A 168 -24.55 -18.73 20.12
CA ARG A 168 -23.97 -17.37 20.21
C ARG A 168 -24.93 -16.24 19.83
N GLY A 169 -26.21 -16.52 19.66
CA GLY A 169 -27.23 -15.54 19.29
C GLY A 169 -27.87 -14.82 20.48
N ASN A 170 -27.78 -15.40 21.69
CA ASN A 170 -28.41 -14.89 22.90
C ASN A 170 -27.38 -14.62 24.00
N LEU A 171 -27.57 -13.51 24.70
CA LEU A 171 -26.71 -12.97 25.74
C LEU A 171 -27.55 -12.76 26.99
N ALA A 172 -26.94 -12.96 28.15
CA ALA A 172 -27.54 -12.60 29.43
C ALA A 172 -26.58 -11.73 30.24
N GLY A 173 -27.14 -10.74 30.93
CA GLY A 173 -26.38 -9.78 31.74
C GLY A 173 -25.45 -8.92 30.88
N VAL A 174 -26.04 -8.10 30.00
CA VAL A 174 -25.28 -7.28 29.04
C VAL A 174 -24.97 -5.92 29.64
N PHE A 175 -23.70 -5.52 29.56
CA PHE A 175 -23.23 -4.18 29.90
C PHE A 175 -22.46 -3.60 28.72
N ILE A 176 -22.83 -2.39 28.29
CA ILE A 176 -22.15 -1.67 27.22
C ILE A 176 -21.84 -0.25 27.70
N SER A 177 -20.61 0.18 27.53
CA SER A 177 -20.18 1.56 27.79
C SER A 177 -19.65 2.17 26.50
N GLU A 178 -20.20 3.31 26.10
CA GLU A 178 -19.83 4.04 24.89
C GLU A 178 -19.42 5.47 25.19
N LYS A 179 -18.26 5.86 24.68
CA LYS A 179 -17.84 7.26 24.61
C LYS A 179 -18.46 7.91 23.38
N ARG A 180 -19.25 8.96 23.58
CA ARG A 180 -19.86 9.70 22.48
C ARG A 180 -18.99 10.88 22.07
N PHE A 181 -18.67 10.97 20.79
CA PHE A 181 -18.04 12.15 20.22
C PHE A 181 -19.09 13.03 19.53
N SER A 182 -18.94 14.36 19.62
CA SER A 182 -19.74 15.30 18.82
C SER A 182 -19.53 15.07 17.32
N GLN A 183 -20.49 15.50 16.48
CA GLN A 183 -20.47 15.34 15.01
C GLN A 183 -19.19 15.89 14.36
N ASP A 184 -18.52 16.85 15.00
CA ASP A 184 -17.23 17.45 14.60
C ASP A 184 -15.99 16.79 15.24
N LYS A 185 -16.13 15.70 16.00
CA LYS A 185 -15.08 15.01 16.80
C LYS A 185 -14.25 15.91 17.75
N THR A 186 -14.67 17.16 17.99
CA THR A 186 -13.93 18.16 18.79
C THR A 186 -14.37 18.27 20.25
N LYS A 187 -15.52 17.73 20.63
CA LYS A 187 -16.01 17.70 22.02
C LYS A 187 -16.48 16.30 22.39
N GLU A 188 -15.93 15.75 23.48
CA GLU A 188 -16.48 14.56 24.14
C GLU A 188 -17.86 14.92 24.71
N ARG A 189 -18.87 14.13 24.36
CA ARG A 189 -20.17 14.16 25.01
C ARG A 189 -20.14 13.17 26.18
N ALA A 190 -21.11 13.33 27.08
CA ALA A 190 -21.29 12.42 28.19
C ALA A 190 -21.30 10.95 27.73
N PRO A 191 -20.54 10.06 28.39
CA PRO A 191 -20.56 8.64 28.09
C PRO A 191 -21.96 8.07 28.29
N SER A 192 -22.27 7.02 27.53
CA SER A 192 -23.53 6.30 27.57
C SER A 192 -23.27 4.90 28.11
N VAL A 193 -24.00 4.50 29.15
CA VAL A 193 -23.93 3.16 29.73
C VAL A 193 -25.27 2.47 29.52
N LEU A 194 -25.26 1.28 28.93
CA LEU A 194 -26.43 0.45 28.71
C LEU A 194 -26.27 -0.82 29.53
N VAL A 195 -27.35 -1.20 30.22
CA VAL A 195 -27.45 -2.42 31.01
C VAL A 195 -28.73 -3.13 30.61
N ALA A 196 -28.68 -4.42 30.33
CA ALA A 196 -29.85 -5.21 29.95
C ALA A 196 -29.78 -6.63 30.53
N GLU A 197 -30.94 -7.18 30.85
CA GLU A 197 -31.05 -8.57 31.33
C GLU A 197 -30.73 -9.57 30.22
N LYS A 198 -31.26 -9.31 29.02
CA LYS A 198 -31.07 -10.16 27.85
C LYS A 198 -30.65 -9.34 26.64
N GLY A 199 -29.86 -9.95 25.77
CA GLY A 199 -29.52 -9.42 24.46
C GLY A 199 -29.68 -10.50 23.41
N ARG A 200 -30.18 -10.13 22.23
CA ARG A 200 -30.19 -11.02 21.06
C ARG A 200 -29.68 -10.30 19.84
N GLN A 201 -28.98 -11.01 18.98
CA GLN A 201 -28.51 -10.46 17.72
C GLN A 201 -29.59 -10.61 16.63
N GLU A 202 -29.84 -9.55 15.87
CA GLU A 202 -30.77 -9.57 14.75
C GLU A 202 -30.13 -8.88 13.53
N ILE A 203 -30.28 -9.48 12.35
CA ILE A 203 -29.83 -8.90 11.08
C ILE A 203 -31.05 -8.23 10.43
N GLY A 204 -30.99 -6.90 10.30
CA GLY A 204 -32.05 -6.13 9.66
C GLY A 204 -32.14 -6.43 8.16
N ALA A 205 -33.29 -6.12 7.56
CA ALA A 205 -33.51 -6.24 6.12
C ALA A 205 -32.56 -5.35 5.27
N ASP A 206 -31.94 -4.36 5.91
CA ASP A 206 -30.89 -3.48 5.38
C ASP A 206 -29.48 -4.13 5.37
N GLY A 207 -29.35 -5.37 5.87
CA GLY A 207 -28.10 -6.08 6.02
C GLY A 207 -27.23 -5.57 7.17
N ASN A 208 -27.73 -4.62 7.98
CA ASN A 208 -27.05 -4.14 9.18
C ASN A 208 -27.36 -5.05 10.37
N ARG A 209 -26.41 -5.16 11.29
CA ARG A 209 -26.53 -6.01 12.48
C ARG A 209 -26.91 -5.16 13.68
N TYR A 210 -27.97 -5.54 14.35
CA TYR A 210 -28.46 -4.88 15.55
C TYR A 210 -28.33 -5.84 16.74
N LEU A 211 -27.88 -5.30 17.86
CA LEU A 211 -28.03 -5.95 19.15
C LEU A 211 -29.31 -5.44 19.79
N ILE A 212 -30.30 -6.30 19.91
CA ILE A 212 -31.56 -5.99 20.57
C ILE A 212 -31.42 -6.36 22.04
N LEU A 213 -31.43 -5.35 22.88
CA LEU A 213 -31.39 -5.46 24.33
C LEU A 213 -32.82 -5.43 24.88
N GLU A 214 -33.12 -6.33 25.81
CA GLU A 214 -34.43 -6.45 26.43
C GLU A 214 -34.36 -6.15 27.93
N ASN A 215 -35.38 -5.45 28.45
CA ASN A 215 -35.55 -5.09 29.85
C ASN A 215 -34.29 -4.46 30.45
N GLY A 216 -34.02 -3.21 30.09
CA GLY A 216 -32.77 -2.55 30.46
C GLY A 216 -32.90 -1.08 30.80
N TYR A 217 -31.75 -0.53 31.14
CA TYR A 217 -31.58 0.88 31.46
C TYR A 217 -30.43 1.45 30.64
N ARG A 218 -30.64 2.68 30.17
CA ARG A 218 -29.62 3.49 29.56
C ARG A 218 -29.37 4.73 30.41
N TYR A 219 -28.11 4.94 30.78
CA TYR A 219 -27.64 6.09 31.53
C TYR A 219 -26.76 6.95 30.63
N ASP A 220 -27.16 8.19 30.40
CA ASP A 220 -26.34 9.20 29.73
C ASP A 220 -25.94 10.25 30.77
N GLY A 221 -24.65 10.44 31.03
CA GLY A 221 -24.18 11.42 32.01
C GLY A 221 -22.68 11.37 32.26
N ASN A 222 -22.11 12.48 32.73
CA ASN A 222 -20.70 12.55 33.08
C ASN A 222 -20.47 12.06 34.52
N PRO A 223 -19.57 11.08 34.75
CA PRO A 223 -19.19 10.69 36.10
C PRO A 223 -18.76 11.89 36.95
N GLY A 224 -19.37 12.03 38.13
CA GLY A 224 -19.11 13.14 39.05
C GLY A 224 -19.97 14.39 38.82
N GLN A 225 -20.79 14.44 37.77
CA GLN A 225 -21.82 15.46 37.58
C GLN A 225 -23.20 14.89 37.88
N ALA A 226 -24.13 15.72 38.33
CA ALA A 226 -25.48 15.29 38.71
C ALA A 226 -26.47 15.25 37.52
N ASP A 227 -26.02 15.59 36.31
CA ASP A 227 -26.81 15.74 35.09
C ASP A 227 -27.05 14.41 34.37
N TYR A 228 -27.41 13.36 35.12
CA TYR A 228 -27.70 12.05 34.56
C TYR A 228 -29.10 11.96 33.98
N ARG A 229 -29.20 11.37 32.79
CA ARG A 229 -30.46 10.95 32.18
C ARG A 229 -30.56 9.43 32.21
N ALA A 230 -31.51 8.91 32.96
CA ALA A 230 -31.86 7.49 33.00
C ALA A 230 -33.07 7.22 32.10
N ILE A 231 -32.94 6.26 31.18
CA ILE A 231 -34.00 5.82 30.28
C ILE A 231 -34.23 4.34 30.53
N LYS A 232 -35.40 3.99 31.05
CA LYS A 232 -35.85 2.60 31.12
C LYS A 232 -36.45 2.21 29.78
N TYR A 233 -36.08 1.04 29.27
CA TYR A 233 -36.60 0.51 28.01
C TYR A 233 -36.99 -0.96 28.16
N ASP A 234 -38.05 -1.35 27.45
CA ASP A 234 -38.42 -2.75 27.30
C ASP A 234 -37.59 -3.40 26.18
N THR A 235 -37.37 -2.66 25.09
CA THR A 235 -36.54 -3.10 23.96
C THR A 235 -35.70 -1.94 23.45
N TYR A 236 -34.41 -2.18 23.23
CA TYR A 236 -33.47 -1.18 22.72
C TYR A 236 -32.51 -1.78 21.71
N GLY A 237 -32.54 -1.27 20.48
CA GLY A 237 -31.62 -1.68 19.42
C GLY A 237 -30.35 -0.84 19.41
N VAL A 238 -29.20 -1.48 19.61
CA VAL A 238 -27.89 -0.88 19.36
C VAL A 238 -27.43 -1.31 17.98
N LEU A 239 -27.19 -0.34 17.08
CA LEU A 239 -26.51 -0.62 15.83
C LEU A 239 -25.06 -1.02 16.14
N LEU A 240 -24.69 -2.21 15.72
CA LEU A 240 -23.31 -2.66 15.82
C LEU A 240 -22.54 -2.03 14.66
N PRO A 241 -21.41 -1.36 14.94
CA PRO A 241 -20.54 -0.94 13.85
C PRO A 241 -20.20 -2.18 13.05
N LYS A 242 -20.24 -2.07 11.73
CA LYS A 242 -19.61 -3.08 10.88
C LYS A 242 -18.17 -3.18 11.38
N PRO A 243 -17.61 -4.40 11.56
CA PRO A 243 -16.19 -4.52 11.82
C PRO A 243 -15.50 -3.60 10.83
N GLU A 244 -14.76 -2.61 11.33
CA GLU A 244 -13.92 -1.83 10.45
C GLU A 244 -12.93 -2.84 9.90
N VAL A 245 -13.24 -3.35 8.69
CA VAL A 245 -12.33 -4.12 7.85
C VAL A 245 -11.00 -3.45 8.06
N SER A 246 -10.04 -4.19 8.63
CA SER A 246 -8.75 -3.63 9.00
C SER A 246 -8.31 -2.70 7.87
N GLU A 247 -8.18 -1.40 8.15
CA GLU A 247 -8.00 -0.34 7.14
C GLU A 247 -6.81 -0.59 6.18
N GLU A 248 -6.02 -1.66 6.40
CA GLU A 248 -4.96 -2.13 5.52
C GLU A 248 -5.44 -2.81 4.22
N ILE A 249 -6.71 -3.25 4.09
CA ILE A 249 -7.29 -3.58 2.78
C ILE A 249 -8.19 -2.43 2.39
N THR A 250 -7.63 -1.39 1.79
CA THR A 250 -8.45 -0.29 1.31
C THR A 250 -9.39 -0.85 0.24
N ASP A 251 -10.70 -0.82 0.46
CA ASP A 251 -11.74 -1.19 -0.52
C ASP A 251 -11.45 -0.61 -1.92
N ARG A 252 -10.72 0.51 -1.96
CA ARG A 252 -10.17 1.17 -3.15
C ARG A 252 -9.32 0.27 -4.05
N GLU A 253 -8.45 -0.55 -3.48
CA GLU A 253 -7.55 -1.41 -4.28
C GLU A 253 -8.31 -2.60 -4.90
N ALA A 254 -9.49 -2.93 -4.36
CA ALA A 254 -10.36 -3.98 -4.88
C ALA A 254 -11.19 -3.52 -6.10
N ILE A 255 -11.35 -2.22 -6.34
CA ILE A 255 -12.19 -1.73 -7.44
C ILE A 255 -11.60 -2.20 -8.79
N PRO A 256 -12.38 -2.87 -9.66
CA PRO A 256 -11.93 -3.27 -10.98
C PRO A 256 -11.50 -2.06 -11.82
N THR A 257 -10.40 -2.19 -12.57
CA THR A 257 -9.86 -1.06 -13.36
C THR A 257 -10.88 -0.53 -14.39
N SER A 258 -11.76 -1.38 -14.91
CA SER A 258 -12.83 -1.00 -15.83
C SER A 258 -13.81 0.02 -15.23
N GLU A 259 -14.09 -0.08 -13.93
CA GLU A 259 -15.00 0.84 -13.22
C GLU A 259 -14.33 2.18 -12.90
N LEU A 260 -13.00 2.21 -12.84
CA LEU A 260 -12.25 3.44 -12.61
C LEU A 260 -12.24 4.36 -13.85
N ILE A 261 -12.32 3.77 -15.05
CA ILE A 261 -12.31 4.50 -16.31
C ILE A 261 -13.66 5.21 -16.47
N GLY A 262 -13.65 6.54 -16.50
CA GLY A 262 -14.87 7.36 -16.62
C GLY A 262 -15.54 7.66 -15.28
N SER A 263 -15.00 7.20 -14.16
CA SER A 263 -15.47 7.58 -12.82
C SER A 263 -15.27 9.08 -12.55
N ASP A 264 -16.22 9.71 -11.86
CA ASP A 264 -16.14 11.11 -11.41
C ASP A 264 -15.56 11.26 -10.00
N GLY A 265 -15.51 10.17 -9.25
CA GLY A 265 -15.03 10.17 -7.88
C GLY A 265 -13.53 10.44 -7.78
N ARG A 266 -13.14 11.23 -6.76
CA ARG A 266 -11.75 11.65 -6.57
C ARG A 266 -10.83 10.47 -6.21
N ARG A 267 -11.34 9.52 -5.43
CA ARG A 267 -10.58 8.35 -4.96
C ARG A 267 -10.30 7.38 -6.10
N GLU A 268 -11.29 7.19 -6.96
CA GLU A 268 -11.28 6.33 -8.13
C GLU A 268 -10.33 6.88 -9.20
N ARG A 269 -10.37 8.20 -9.46
CA ARG A 269 -9.40 8.87 -10.34
C ARG A 269 -7.97 8.80 -9.80
N ALA A 270 -7.79 8.99 -8.49
CA ALA A 270 -6.46 8.86 -7.87
C ALA A 270 -5.93 7.42 -7.96
N GLU A 271 -6.80 6.42 -7.80
CA GLU A 271 -6.47 5.01 -7.97
C GLU A 271 -6.06 4.68 -9.41
N LEU A 272 -6.80 5.17 -10.40
CA LEU A 272 -6.46 4.98 -11.81
C LEU A 272 -5.09 5.58 -12.14
N GLN A 273 -4.85 6.82 -11.69
CA GLN A 273 -3.55 7.47 -11.86
C GLN A 273 -2.44 6.67 -11.17
N TRP A 274 -2.69 6.10 -9.99
CA TRP A 274 -1.73 5.25 -9.30
C TRP A 274 -1.41 3.98 -10.10
N ARG A 275 -2.40 3.25 -10.61
CA ARG A 275 -2.15 2.03 -11.40
C ARG A 275 -1.37 2.32 -12.69
N LEU A 276 -1.68 3.44 -13.35
CA LEU A 276 -0.95 3.89 -14.54
C LEU A 276 0.44 4.48 -14.22
N SER A 277 0.64 4.96 -12.99
CA SER A 277 1.93 5.48 -12.53
C SER A 277 3.00 4.39 -12.40
N LEU A 278 2.62 3.15 -12.08
CA LEU A 278 3.59 2.08 -11.83
C LEU A 278 4.38 1.66 -13.08
N PRO A 279 3.76 1.43 -14.25
CA PRO A 279 4.49 1.20 -15.49
C PRO A 279 5.34 2.41 -15.92
N LEU A 280 4.83 3.63 -15.73
CA LEU A 280 5.59 4.85 -16.04
C LEU A 280 6.82 4.99 -15.13
N LEU A 281 6.68 4.64 -13.84
CA LEU A 281 7.76 4.61 -12.88
C LEU A 281 8.89 3.69 -13.34
N VAL A 282 8.60 2.52 -13.94
CA VAL A 282 9.62 1.60 -14.50
C VAL A 282 10.53 2.32 -15.51
N PHE A 283 9.96 3.11 -16.42
CA PHE A 283 10.74 3.87 -17.40
C PHE A 283 11.59 4.96 -16.75
N VAL A 284 11.02 5.71 -15.80
CA VAL A 284 11.72 6.80 -15.10
C VAL A 284 12.88 6.26 -14.27
N VAL A 285 12.69 5.16 -13.54
CA VAL A 285 13.77 4.56 -12.73
C VAL A 285 14.84 3.93 -13.61
N THR A 286 14.49 3.39 -14.78
CA THR A 286 15.47 2.91 -15.76
C THR A 286 16.36 4.06 -16.25
N LEU A 287 15.77 5.21 -16.60
CA LEU A 287 16.52 6.41 -16.98
C LEU A 287 17.45 6.87 -15.85
N LEU A 288 17.00 6.82 -14.60
CA LEU A 288 17.82 7.18 -13.43
C LEU A 288 18.96 6.19 -13.19
N ALA A 289 18.71 4.89 -13.32
CA ALA A 289 19.67 3.84 -12.99
C ALA A 289 20.91 3.85 -13.90
N VAL A 290 20.72 4.10 -15.19
CA VAL A 290 21.81 4.05 -16.20
C VAL A 290 22.97 5.00 -15.86
N PRO A 291 22.79 6.32 -15.67
CA PRO A 291 23.87 7.20 -15.26
C PRO A 291 24.36 6.94 -13.83
N LEU A 292 23.48 6.50 -12.93
CA LEU A 292 23.82 6.27 -11.53
C LEU A 292 24.64 4.99 -11.30
N SER A 293 24.56 4.02 -12.21
CA SER A 293 25.34 2.77 -12.17
C SER A 293 26.83 2.93 -12.48
N ARG A 294 27.25 4.08 -13.02
CA ARG A 294 28.66 4.38 -13.29
C ARG A 294 29.45 4.38 -12.00
N VAL A 295 30.32 3.41 -11.80
CA VAL A 295 31.23 3.34 -10.65
C VAL A 295 32.67 3.37 -11.13
N ASN A 296 33.54 4.11 -10.44
CA ASN A 296 34.97 4.03 -10.72
C ASN A 296 35.50 2.70 -10.22
N PRO A 297 36.46 2.04 -10.90
CA PRO A 297 37.04 0.76 -10.47
C PRO A 297 37.61 0.76 -9.04
N ARG A 298 37.91 1.95 -8.49
CA ARG A 298 38.43 2.17 -7.13
C ARG A 298 37.35 2.40 -6.07
N GLN A 299 36.08 2.45 -6.46
CA GLN A 299 34.94 2.61 -5.54
C GLN A 299 34.22 1.26 -5.40
N GLY A 300 33.82 0.91 -4.17
CA GLY A 300 33.11 -0.35 -3.92
C GLY A 300 31.78 -0.43 -4.68
N ARG A 301 31.44 -1.63 -5.20
CA ARG A 301 30.20 -1.92 -5.95
C ARG A 301 28.93 -1.40 -5.29
N PHE A 302 28.89 -1.41 -3.96
CA PHE A 302 27.71 -1.09 -3.17
C PHE A 302 27.59 0.38 -2.78
N LEU A 303 28.62 1.21 -3.04
CA LEU A 303 28.68 2.60 -2.56
C LEU A 303 27.54 3.47 -3.10
N LYS A 304 27.11 3.19 -4.34
CA LYS A 304 26.01 3.92 -4.99
C LYS A 304 24.63 3.32 -4.74
N LEU A 305 24.53 2.16 -4.10
CA LEU A 305 23.23 1.54 -3.82
C LEU A 305 22.45 2.33 -2.77
N LEU A 306 23.08 2.77 -1.68
CA LEU A 306 22.37 3.47 -0.62
C LEU A 306 21.74 4.79 -1.12
N PRO A 307 22.47 5.70 -1.80
CA PRO A 307 21.85 6.91 -2.37
C PRO A 307 20.76 6.59 -3.40
N ALA A 308 20.94 5.53 -4.19
CA ALA A 308 19.95 5.12 -5.18
C ALA A 308 18.67 4.59 -4.52
N ILE A 309 18.79 3.74 -3.49
CA ILE A 309 17.65 3.25 -2.70
C ILE A 309 16.93 4.42 -2.05
N LEU A 310 17.65 5.38 -1.47
CA LEU A 310 17.05 6.59 -0.88
C LEU A 310 16.31 7.41 -1.93
N LEU A 311 16.85 7.56 -3.14
CA LEU A 311 16.19 8.25 -4.25
C LEU A 311 14.91 7.52 -4.69
N TYR A 312 14.95 6.19 -4.79
CA TYR A 312 13.77 5.38 -5.12
C TYR A 312 12.70 5.45 -4.01
N MET A 313 13.13 5.38 -2.76
CA MET A 313 12.26 5.55 -1.59
C MET A 313 11.62 6.93 -1.58
N ALA A 314 12.37 7.99 -1.85
CA ALA A 314 11.85 9.35 -1.99
C ALA A 314 10.81 9.42 -3.11
N TYR A 315 11.05 8.76 -4.24
CA TYR A 315 10.09 8.70 -5.35
C TYR A 315 8.79 8.01 -4.95
N LEU A 316 8.85 6.80 -4.41
CA LEU A 316 7.67 6.06 -3.99
C LEU A 316 6.90 6.77 -2.89
N THR A 317 7.59 7.26 -1.86
CA THR A 317 6.95 7.99 -0.75
C THR A 317 6.24 9.25 -1.24
N MET A 318 6.82 9.96 -2.20
CA MET A 318 6.19 11.14 -2.81
C MET A 318 4.97 10.78 -3.65
N LEU A 319 5.02 9.69 -4.44
CA LEU A 319 3.84 9.19 -5.17
C LEU A 319 2.71 8.79 -4.21
N ILE A 320 3.03 8.07 -3.14
CA ILE A 320 2.05 7.66 -2.11
C ILE A 320 1.46 8.88 -1.41
N ALA A 321 2.28 9.86 -1.03
CA ALA A 321 1.83 11.08 -0.39
C ALA A 321 0.90 11.89 -1.29
N VAL A 322 1.23 12.01 -2.59
CA VAL A 322 0.40 12.70 -3.58
C VAL A 322 -0.91 11.96 -3.83
N ARG A 323 -0.89 10.63 -3.94
CA ARG A 323 -2.11 9.79 -4.02
C ARG A 323 -3.04 10.08 -2.84
N GLY A 324 -2.52 10.05 -1.62
CA GLY A 324 -3.30 10.37 -0.41
C GLY A 324 -3.80 11.83 -0.36
N ALA A 325 -3.05 12.78 -0.92
CA ALA A 325 -3.46 14.18 -1.00
C ALA A 325 -4.57 14.41 -2.06
N LEU A 326 -4.51 13.72 -3.19
CA LEU A 326 -5.54 13.73 -4.22
C LEU A 326 -6.87 13.19 -3.68
N GLU A 327 -6.83 12.09 -2.94
CA GLU A 327 -7.99 11.48 -2.31
C GLU A 327 -8.67 12.41 -1.30
N LYS A 328 -7.86 13.16 -0.54
CA LYS A 328 -8.34 14.16 0.42
C LYS A 328 -8.77 15.47 -0.25
N GLY A 329 -8.68 15.57 -1.58
CA GLY A 329 -9.05 16.78 -2.33
C GLY A 329 -8.12 17.97 -2.12
N LYS A 330 -6.90 17.76 -1.61
CA LYS A 330 -5.91 18.82 -1.38
C LYS A 330 -5.18 19.23 -2.65
N LEU A 331 -5.18 18.37 -3.67
CA LEU A 331 -4.53 18.61 -4.96
C LEU A 331 -5.55 18.47 -6.11
N PRO A 332 -5.40 19.27 -7.18
CA PRO A 332 -6.24 19.15 -8.37
C PRO A 332 -5.93 17.85 -9.11
N ILE A 333 -6.99 17.11 -9.49
CA ILE A 333 -6.88 15.81 -10.15
C ILE A 333 -6.22 15.91 -11.54
N GLY A 334 -6.36 17.05 -12.22
CA GLY A 334 -5.75 17.27 -13.53
C GLY A 334 -4.22 17.32 -13.50
N LEU A 335 -3.63 17.91 -12.45
CA LEU A 335 -2.18 17.84 -12.23
C LEU A 335 -1.78 16.44 -11.74
N GLY A 336 -2.59 15.89 -10.84
CA GLY A 336 -2.53 14.48 -10.48
C GLY A 336 -1.19 14.03 -9.90
N ILE A 337 -0.83 12.79 -10.21
CA ILE A 337 0.45 12.16 -9.84
C ILE A 337 1.57 12.52 -10.84
N TRP A 338 1.22 12.99 -12.03
CA TRP A 338 2.11 13.18 -13.18
C TRP A 338 3.29 14.12 -12.95
N TRP A 339 3.10 15.17 -12.16
CA TRP A 339 4.19 16.12 -11.87
C TRP A 339 5.33 15.46 -11.10
N VAL A 340 5.05 14.46 -10.25
CA VAL A 340 6.10 13.71 -9.54
C VAL A 340 6.95 12.94 -10.55
N HIS A 341 6.33 12.27 -11.52
CA HIS A 341 7.05 11.65 -12.64
C HIS A 341 7.88 12.67 -13.40
N GLY A 342 7.34 13.87 -13.66
CA GLY A 342 8.05 14.97 -14.30
C GLY A 342 9.32 15.37 -13.54
N VAL A 343 9.25 15.53 -12.21
CA VAL A 343 10.42 15.86 -11.38
C VAL A 343 11.50 14.79 -11.48
N PHE A 344 11.15 13.52 -11.28
CA PHE A 344 12.14 12.43 -11.34
C PHE A 344 12.67 12.18 -12.76
N LEU A 345 11.85 12.41 -13.78
CA LEU A 345 12.27 12.42 -15.18
C LEU A 345 13.31 13.51 -15.43
N LEU A 346 13.07 14.74 -14.94
CA LEU A 346 14.01 15.85 -15.05
C LEU A 346 15.32 15.57 -14.32
N ILE A 347 15.28 14.93 -13.14
CA ILE A 347 16.48 14.47 -12.43
C ILE A 347 17.24 13.46 -13.28
N GLY A 348 16.55 12.46 -13.86
CA GLY A 348 17.15 11.46 -14.73
C GLY A 348 17.80 12.06 -15.98
N LEU A 349 17.11 12.98 -16.65
CA LEU A 349 17.64 13.71 -17.79
C LEU A 349 18.84 14.59 -17.36
N GLY A 350 18.74 15.27 -16.23
CA GLY A 350 19.84 16.05 -15.65
C GLY A 350 21.08 15.19 -15.46
N LEU A 351 20.97 14.05 -14.79
CA LEU A 351 22.07 13.11 -14.57
C LEU A 351 22.64 12.53 -15.87
N MET A 352 21.78 12.29 -16.87
CA MET A 352 22.18 11.76 -18.18
C MET A 352 22.98 12.78 -19.00
N TYR A 353 22.56 14.05 -18.99
CA TYR A 353 23.09 15.09 -19.89
C TYR A 353 24.08 16.06 -19.23
N TRP A 354 24.26 16.00 -17.90
CA TRP A 354 25.14 16.93 -17.17
C TRP A 354 26.58 16.98 -17.70
N GLU A 355 27.20 15.82 -17.90
CA GLU A 355 28.57 15.70 -18.39
C GLU A 355 28.73 16.19 -19.84
N PRO A 356 27.91 15.73 -20.83
CA PRO A 356 27.94 16.29 -22.18
C PRO A 356 27.76 17.81 -22.23
N LEU A 357 26.81 18.35 -21.44
CA LEU A 357 26.56 19.79 -21.37
C LEU A 357 27.75 20.55 -20.79
N ARG A 358 28.40 20.02 -19.74
CA ARG A 358 29.60 20.62 -19.14
C ARG A 358 30.77 20.64 -20.12
N LEU A 359 31.01 19.53 -20.82
CA LEU A 359 32.08 19.42 -21.82
C LEU A 359 31.84 20.37 -23.00
N LYS A 360 30.61 20.45 -23.51
CA LYS A 360 30.25 21.38 -24.61
C LYS A 360 30.38 22.85 -24.18
N ARG A 361 29.99 23.20 -22.94
CA ARG A 361 30.17 24.54 -22.38
C ARG A 361 31.64 24.90 -22.18
N ALA A 362 32.47 23.95 -21.76
CA ALA A 362 33.91 24.16 -21.60
C ALA A 362 34.60 24.38 -22.95
N ALA A 363 34.28 23.57 -23.97
CA ALA A 363 34.79 23.75 -25.33
C ALA A 363 34.42 25.12 -25.92
N ARG A 364 33.16 25.54 -25.77
CA ARG A 364 32.69 26.86 -26.24
C ARG A 364 33.36 28.03 -25.52
N ARG A 365 33.70 27.88 -24.23
CA ARG A 365 34.47 28.91 -23.49
C ARG A 365 35.92 28.98 -23.96
N ALA A 366 36.52 27.86 -24.33
CA ALA A 366 37.86 27.83 -24.90
C ALA A 366 37.91 28.48 -26.29
N GLU A 367 36.90 28.26 -27.15
CA GLU A 367 36.80 28.95 -28.44
C GLU A 367 36.67 30.48 -28.29
N VAL A 368 35.88 30.96 -27.33
CA VAL A 368 35.69 32.40 -27.08
C VAL A 368 36.91 33.06 -26.41
N ALA A 369 37.77 32.28 -25.74
CA ALA A 369 39.00 32.80 -25.12
C ALA A 369 40.21 32.84 -26.08
N HIS A 370 40.12 32.17 -27.23
CA HIS A 370 41.19 32.04 -28.22
C HIS A 370 40.86 32.63 -29.61
N GLY A 371 39.68 33.24 -29.76
CA GLY A 371 39.30 34.08 -30.91
C GLY A 371 39.11 35.51 -30.45
#